data_AF-A0AAD2JKU9-F1
#
_entry.id   AF-A0AAD2JKU9-F1
#
_cell.length_a   1.000
_cell.length_b   1.000
_cell.length_c   1.000
_cell.angle_alpha   90.00
_cell.angle_beta   90.00
_cell.angle_gamma   90.00
#
_symmetry.space_group_name_H-M   'P 1'
#
loop_
_entity.id
_entity.type
_entity.pdbx_description
1 polymer ?
#
loop_
_entity_poly.entity_id
_entity_poly.type
_entity_poly.pdbx_seq_one_letter_code
_entity_poly.pdbx_strand_id
1 'polypeptide(L)'
;MISIPPPIEPPTRQSMNRQSSLFGSMRKLLSEEFEIQKSVLTEDLMVWRAGCSKKELEFRDQIRSFEDDLASPDYINKLNTTIETRMSSCQESTEYYQSNPDLKEYTLEKELDRIPYTLITTDGKRQLTKSDDIRNYVATEETEEEKESHSILYRAANQSIFADVIVALTCSDGLVRPQLHAGTFVDKCSLTIDLSKKDPHVRATCFVNVSIPDAEGHRLSMASVLVSIFYCPSKEQLRSGIMHLLPHKRLTDEEVAGAARSLAY
;
A
#
# COMPACT_ATOMS: atom_id res chain seq x y z
N MET A 1 -9.31 -66.00 67.33
CA MET A 1 -8.70 -64.68 67.55
C MET A 1 -8.89 -63.87 66.28
N ILE A 2 -9.71 -62.83 66.31
CA ILE A 2 -9.97 -61.95 65.16
C ILE A 2 -8.95 -60.80 65.25
N SER A 3 -8.06 -60.71 64.26
CA SER A 3 -7.02 -59.68 64.19
C SER A 3 -7.61 -58.42 63.54
N ILE A 4 -7.63 -57.31 64.28
CA ILE A 4 -8.09 -56.01 63.80
C ILE A 4 -6.88 -55.31 63.15
N PRO A 5 -6.98 -54.85 61.89
CA PRO A 5 -5.89 -54.14 61.25
C PRO A 5 -5.60 -52.79 61.93
N PRO A 6 -4.33 -52.34 61.91
CA PRO A 6 -3.92 -51.11 62.57
C PRO A 6 -4.56 -49.86 61.92
N PRO A 7 -4.76 -48.80 62.71
CA PRO A 7 -5.39 -47.57 62.25
C PRO A 7 -4.55 -46.88 61.16
N ILE A 8 -5.22 -46.40 60.11
CA ILE A 8 -4.61 -45.66 59.01
C ILE A 8 -4.06 -44.33 59.56
N GLU A 9 -2.76 -44.11 59.45
CA GLU A 9 -2.13 -42.86 59.89
C GLU A 9 -2.59 -41.67 59.03
N PRO A 10 -2.87 -40.51 59.65
CA PRO A 10 -3.30 -39.33 58.93
C PRO A 10 -2.18 -38.78 58.03
N PRO A 11 -2.49 -38.30 56.83
CA PRO A 11 -1.49 -37.81 55.89
C PRO A 11 -0.68 -36.65 56.48
N THR A 12 0.65 -36.70 56.29
CA THR A 12 1.59 -35.69 56.77
C THR A 12 1.36 -34.32 56.10
N ARG A 13 1.57 -33.21 56.83
CA ARG A 13 1.32 -31.82 56.37
C ARG A 13 1.97 -31.46 55.01
N GLN A 14 3.07 -32.11 54.63
CA GLN A 14 3.70 -31.93 53.31
C GLN A 14 2.85 -32.51 52.15
N SER A 15 2.11 -33.59 52.38
CA SER A 15 1.17 -34.18 51.42
C SER A 15 -0.03 -33.26 51.19
N MET A 16 -0.55 -32.62 52.24
CA MET A 16 -1.66 -31.65 52.14
C MET A 16 -1.30 -30.38 51.34
N ASN A 17 -0.07 -29.88 51.46
CA ASN A 17 0.38 -28.69 50.70
C ASN A 17 0.59 -28.97 49.20
N ARG A 18 0.97 -30.20 48.82
CA ARG A 18 1.02 -30.59 47.40
C ARG A 18 -0.37 -30.77 46.80
N GLN A 19 -1.30 -31.32 47.57
CA GLN A 19 -2.69 -31.44 47.13
C GLN A 19 -3.35 -30.08 46.94
N SER A 20 -3.17 -29.12 47.87
CA SER A 20 -3.75 -27.77 47.72
C SER A 20 -3.21 -27.02 46.49
N SER A 21 -1.91 -27.17 46.20
CA SER A 21 -1.28 -26.62 44.98
C SER A 21 -1.85 -27.24 43.70
N LEU A 22 -2.04 -28.56 43.66
CA LEU A 22 -2.67 -29.26 42.53
C LEU A 22 -4.11 -28.81 42.30
N PHE A 23 -4.92 -28.67 43.35
CA PHE A 23 -6.30 -28.17 43.24
C PHE A 23 -6.36 -26.70 42.78
N GLY A 24 -5.39 -25.87 43.17
CA GLY A 24 -5.26 -24.50 42.69
C GLY A 24 -4.96 -24.43 41.19
N SER A 25 -4.00 -25.23 40.71
CA SER A 25 -3.67 -25.33 39.29
C SER A 25 -4.83 -25.89 38.46
N MET A 26 -5.55 -26.90 38.97
CA MET A 26 -6.71 -27.47 38.28
C MET A 26 -7.87 -26.48 38.16
N ARG A 27 -8.14 -25.67 39.20
CA ARG A 27 -9.16 -24.60 39.12
C ARG A 27 -8.79 -23.53 38.10
N LYS A 28 -7.51 -23.16 38.01
CA LYS A 28 -7.04 -22.19 37.03
C LYS A 28 -7.23 -22.70 35.61
N LEU A 29 -6.83 -23.94 35.33
CA LEU A 29 -7.01 -24.57 34.01
C LEU A 29 -8.49 -24.68 33.63
N LEU A 30 -9.37 -25.11 34.55
CA LEU A 30 -10.81 -25.18 34.29
C LEU A 30 -11.44 -23.82 34.04
N SER A 31 -10.96 -22.77 34.73
CA SER A 31 -11.42 -21.40 34.49
C SER A 31 -10.98 -20.89 33.12
N GLU A 32 -9.74 -21.16 32.72
CA GLU A 32 -9.22 -20.79 31.40
C GLU A 32 -9.99 -21.53 30.29
N GLU A 33 -10.24 -22.83 30.47
CA GLU A 33 -11.01 -23.64 29.53
C GLU A 33 -12.46 -23.17 29.40
N PHE A 34 -13.11 -22.79 30.52
CA PHE A 34 -14.47 -22.26 30.50
C PHE A 34 -14.57 -20.92 29.77
N GLU A 35 -13.61 -20.01 29.98
CA GLU A 35 -13.58 -18.73 29.26
C GLU A 35 -13.33 -18.92 27.76
N ILE A 36 -12.49 -19.89 27.37
CA ILE A 36 -12.30 -20.29 25.97
C ILE A 36 -13.61 -20.82 25.37
N GLN A 37 -14.32 -21.71 26.07
CA GLN A 37 -15.59 -22.25 25.56
C GLN A 37 -16.66 -21.15 25.42
N LYS A 38 -16.71 -20.21 26.36
CA LYS A 38 -17.63 -19.08 26.33
C LYS A 38 -17.32 -18.12 25.18
N SER A 39 -16.05 -17.87 24.88
CA SER A 39 -15.67 -17.04 23.74
C SER A 39 -16.06 -17.70 22.42
N VAL A 40 -15.77 -19.00 22.26
CA VAL A 40 -16.14 -19.79 21.07
C VAL A 40 -17.66 -19.78 20.85
N LEU A 41 -18.45 -20.05 21.89
CA LEU A 41 -19.92 -20.03 21.81
C LEU A 41 -20.47 -18.65 21.46
N THR A 42 -19.82 -17.58 21.93
CA THR A 42 -20.24 -16.21 21.62
C THR A 42 -19.97 -15.87 20.15
N GLU A 43 -18.81 -16.28 19.62
CA GLU A 43 -18.49 -16.15 18.19
C GLU A 43 -19.47 -16.94 17.31
N ASP A 44 -19.75 -18.20 17.65
CA ASP A 44 -20.69 -19.04 16.90
C ASP A 44 -22.13 -18.48 16.94
N LEU A 45 -22.55 -17.90 18.07
CA LEU A 45 -23.83 -17.20 18.18
C LEU A 45 -23.90 -15.95 17.29
N MET A 46 -22.80 -15.21 17.13
CA MET A 46 -22.76 -14.06 16.21
C MET A 46 -22.86 -14.50 14.75
N VAL A 47 -22.10 -15.52 14.36
CA VAL A 47 -22.15 -16.15 13.03
C VAL A 47 -23.56 -16.62 12.70
N TRP A 48 -24.18 -17.37 13.63
CA TRP A 48 -25.53 -17.90 13.45
C TRP A 48 -26.60 -16.80 13.36
N ARG A 49 -26.50 -15.74 14.18
CA ARG A 49 -27.44 -14.60 14.14
C ARG A 49 -27.29 -13.77 12.87
N ALA A 50 -26.08 -13.61 12.37
CA ALA A 50 -25.81 -12.81 11.18
C ALA A 50 -26.12 -13.55 9.87
N GLY A 51 -26.33 -14.87 9.93
CA GLY A 51 -26.59 -15.69 8.74
C GLY A 51 -25.43 -15.70 7.75
N CYS A 52 -24.20 -15.46 8.22
CA CYS A 52 -22.99 -15.35 7.42
C CYS A 52 -21.84 -16.15 8.05
N SER A 53 -20.82 -16.49 7.26
CA SER A 53 -19.64 -17.18 7.79
C SER A 53 -18.78 -16.28 8.70
N LYS A 54 -17.93 -16.89 9.55
CA LYS A 54 -16.93 -16.16 10.35
C LYS A 54 -15.98 -15.32 9.49
N LYS A 55 -15.53 -15.87 8.36
CA LYS A 55 -14.68 -15.15 7.39
C LYS A 55 -15.36 -13.92 6.81
N GLU A 56 -16.66 -14.01 6.51
CA GLU A 56 -17.41 -12.84 6.04
C GLU A 56 -17.42 -11.73 7.10
N LEU A 57 -17.64 -12.05 8.39
CA LEU A 57 -17.57 -11.05 9.45
C LEU A 57 -16.18 -10.41 9.55
N GLU A 58 -15.12 -11.22 9.50
CA GLU A 58 -13.74 -10.73 9.50
C GLU A 58 -13.46 -9.79 8.32
N PHE A 59 -13.96 -10.09 7.11
CA PHE A 59 -13.81 -9.20 5.96
C PHE A 59 -14.63 -7.92 6.08
N ARG A 60 -15.84 -7.97 6.65
CA ARG A 60 -16.62 -6.76 6.92
C ARG A 60 -15.85 -5.82 7.84
N ASP A 61 -15.28 -6.35 8.92
CA ASP A 61 -14.49 -5.56 9.87
C ASP A 61 -13.23 -4.99 9.21
N GLN A 62 -12.54 -5.76 8.36
CA GLN A 62 -11.38 -5.28 7.60
C GLN A 62 -11.75 -4.19 6.59
N ILE A 63 -12.88 -4.30 5.89
CA ILE A 63 -13.37 -3.27 4.96
C ILE A 63 -13.69 -1.99 5.74
N ARG A 64 -14.40 -2.08 6.87
CA ARG A 64 -14.72 -0.92 7.72
C ARG A 64 -13.47 -0.26 8.28
N SER A 65 -12.53 -1.05 8.80
CA SER A 65 -11.23 -0.55 9.24
C SER A 65 -10.47 0.14 8.10
N PHE A 66 -10.57 -0.37 6.87
CA PHE A 66 -9.94 0.27 5.73
C PHE A 66 -10.59 1.61 5.37
N GLU A 67 -11.92 1.72 5.41
CA GLU A 67 -12.61 3.02 5.27
C GLU A 67 -12.19 4.03 6.34
N ASP A 68 -12.09 3.57 7.59
CA ASP A 68 -11.69 4.41 8.72
C ASP A 68 -10.22 4.87 8.58
N ASP A 69 -9.33 3.99 8.13
CA ASP A 69 -7.95 4.35 7.79
C ASP A 69 -7.91 5.39 6.67
N LEU A 70 -8.65 5.19 5.58
CA LEU A 70 -8.72 6.15 4.47
C LEU A 70 -9.24 7.51 4.91
N ALA A 71 -10.22 7.55 5.81
CA ALA A 71 -10.77 8.78 6.37
C ALA A 71 -9.83 9.48 7.38
N SER A 72 -8.82 8.77 7.89
CA SER A 72 -7.90 9.30 8.89
C SER A 72 -6.88 10.28 8.29
N PRO A 73 -6.75 11.51 8.83
CA PRO A 73 -5.73 12.47 8.40
C PRO A 73 -4.30 11.94 8.55
N ASP A 74 -4.06 11.06 9.53
CA ASP A 74 -2.74 10.50 9.81
C ASP A 74 -2.32 9.42 8.81
N TYR A 75 -3.27 8.87 8.06
CA TYR A 75 -2.98 7.77 7.14
C TYR A 75 -2.11 8.22 5.95
N ILE A 76 -2.28 9.45 5.47
CA ILE A 76 -1.39 10.03 4.44
C ILE A 76 0.06 10.06 4.96
N ASN A 77 0.27 10.46 6.22
CA ASN A 77 1.60 10.50 6.81
C ASN A 77 2.21 9.11 6.91
N LYS A 78 1.42 8.12 7.35
CA LYS A 78 1.84 6.70 7.37
C LYS A 78 2.26 6.23 5.98
N LEU A 79 1.45 6.48 4.96
CA LEU A 79 1.76 6.08 3.58
C LEU A 79 3.01 6.79 3.04
N ASN A 80 3.18 8.07 3.32
CA ASN A 80 4.38 8.81 2.93
C ASN A 80 5.64 8.29 3.61
N THR A 81 5.58 7.93 4.89
CA THR A 81 6.68 7.25 5.58
C THR A 81 6.98 5.88 4.94
N THR A 82 5.95 5.11 4.58
CA THR A 82 6.15 3.84 3.86
C THR A 82 6.79 4.03 2.50
N ILE A 83 6.42 5.08 1.76
CA ILE A 83 7.06 5.44 0.49
C ILE A 83 8.53 5.82 0.75
N GLU A 84 8.79 6.78 1.64
CA GLU A 84 10.14 7.26 1.95
C GLU A 84 11.09 6.11 2.35
N THR A 85 10.63 5.17 3.17
CA THR A 85 11.44 4.02 3.62
C THR A 85 11.72 2.98 2.53
N ARG A 86 10.94 2.96 1.44
CA ARG A 86 11.06 1.97 0.36
C ARG A 86 11.63 2.54 -0.94
N MET A 87 11.66 3.86 -1.07
CA MET A 87 12.25 4.53 -2.22
C MET A 87 13.74 4.25 -2.31
N SER A 88 14.21 3.98 -3.53
CA SER A 88 15.64 4.00 -3.81
C SER A 88 16.23 5.39 -3.59
N SER A 89 17.53 5.42 -3.35
CA SER A 89 18.27 6.69 -3.32
C SER A 89 18.27 7.35 -4.71
N CYS A 90 18.49 8.67 -4.74
CA CYS A 90 18.68 9.37 -6.02
C CYS A 90 19.84 8.80 -6.82
N GLN A 91 20.91 8.35 -6.14
CA GLN A 91 22.07 7.73 -6.78
C GLN A 91 21.70 6.41 -7.46
N GLU A 92 21.02 5.49 -6.77
CA GLU A 92 20.58 4.21 -7.34
C GLU A 92 19.65 4.42 -8.55
N SER A 93 18.73 5.39 -8.46
CA SER A 93 17.88 5.76 -9.60
C SER A 93 18.69 6.31 -10.77
N THR A 94 19.70 7.13 -10.48
CA THR A 94 20.63 7.67 -11.50
C THR A 94 21.39 6.54 -12.19
N GLU A 95 21.94 5.60 -11.43
CA GLU A 95 22.65 4.42 -11.93
C GLU A 95 21.74 3.54 -12.80
N TYR A 96 20.48 3.35 -12.40
CA TYR A 96 19.50 2.64 -13.21
C TYR A 96 19.28 3.32 -14.58
N TYR A 97 19.02 4.62 -14.61
CA TYR A 97 18.78 5.33 -15.89
C TYR A 97 20.05 5.45 -16.75
N GLN A 98 21.23 5.53 -16.13
CA GLN A 98 22.50 5.49 -16.85
C GLN A 98 22.73 4.12 -17.51
N SER A 99 22.42 3.05 -16.80
CA SER A 99 22.59 1.66 -17.27
C SER A 99 21.57 1.23 -18.33
N ASN A 100 20.51 2.03 -18.57
CA ASN A 100 19.43 1.74 -19.52
C ASN A 100 19.26 2.89 -20.54
N PRO A 101 20.23 3.10 -21.45
CA PRO A 101 20.20 4.22 -22.39
C PRO A 101 19.01 4.18 -23.36
N ASP A 102 18.54 2.99 -23.73
CA ASP A 102 17.42 2.77 -24.65
C ASP A 102 16.10 3.37 -24.14
N LEU A 103 15.99 3.67 -22.83
CA LEU A 103 14.82 4.34 -22.26
C LEU A 103 14.58 5.73 -22.87
N LYS A 104 15.62 6.42 -23.37
CA LYS A 104 15.44 7.70 -24.07
C LYS A 104 14.59 7.51 -25.32
N GLU A 105 14.96 6.55 -26.16
CA GLU A 105 14.22 6.25 -27.39
C GLU A 105 12.82 5.72 -27.06
N TYR A 106 12.69 4.86 -26.06
CA TYR A 106 11.40 4.38 -25.59
C TYR A 106 10.47 5.53 -25.17
N THR A 107 10.97 6.49 -24.38
CA THR A 107 10.20 7.67 -23.97
C THR A 107 9.72 8.45 -25.19
N LEU A 108 10.62 8.79 -26.12
CA LEU A 108 10.32 9.65 -27.25
C LEU A 108 9.40 8.98 -28.29
N GLU A 109 9.62 7.70 -28.56
CA GLU A 109 8.93 6.97 -29.64
C GLU A 109 7.66 6.25 -29.16
N LYS A 110 7.53 5.96 -27.86
CA LYS A 110 6.39 5.19 -27.33
C LYS A 110 5.59 5.94 -26.27
N GLU A 111 6.24 6.57 -25.29
CA GLU A 111 5.53 7.15 -24.14
C GLU A 111 4.88 8.50 -24.45
N LEU A 112 5.53 9.35 -25.27
CA LEU A 112 5.01 10.69 -25.60
C LEU A 112 3.58 10.68 -26.13
N ASP A 113 3.20 9.65 -26.89
CA ASP A 113 1.85 9.55 -27.47
C ASP A 113 0.83 8.86 -26.53
N ARG A 114 1.29 8.28 -25.42
CA ARG A 114 0.47 7.52 -24.47
C ARG A 114 0.13 8.32 -23.23
N ILE A 115 1.04 9.17 -22.77
CA ILE A 115 0.91 9.93 -21.54
C ILE A 115 1.02 11.43 -21.87
N PRO A 116 0.27 12.31 -21.21
CA PRO A 116 0.49 13.76 -21.29
C PRO A 116 1.90 14.17 -20.82
N TYR A 117 2.68 14.74 -21.73
CA TYR A 117 3.98 15.35 -21.43
C TYR A 117 3.96 16.87 -21.48
N THR A 118 4.83 17.47 -20.68
CA THR A 118 5.21 18.87 -20.77
C THR A 118 6.73 18.95 -20.76
N LEU A 119 7.33 19.56 -21.78
CA LEU A 119 8.76 19.89 -21.79
C LEU A 119 8.95 21.39 -21.65
N ILE A 120 9.73 21.80 -20.64
CA ILE A 120 10.18 23.18 -20.45
C ILE A 120 11.59 23.26 -21.03
N THR A 121 11.79 24.16 -22.00
CA THR A 121 13.06 24.30 -22.73
C THR A 121 14.18 24.86 -21.87
N THR A 122 15.43 24.77 -22.34
CA THR A 122 16.63 25.21 -21.59
C THR A 122 16.62 26.69 -21.21
N ASP A 123 16.02 27.53 -22.06
CA ASP A 123 15.81 28.96 -21.80
C ASP A 123 14.65 29.24 -20.82
N GLY A 124 13.89 28.21 -20.43
CA GLY A 124 12.72 28.30 -19.57
C GLY A 124 11.51 29.02 -20.19
N LYS A 125 11.57 29.39 -21.47
CA LYS A 125 10.55 30.26 -22.10
C LYS A 125 9.46 29.50 -22.80
N ARG A 126 9.77 28.32 -23.37
CA ARG A 126 8.80 27.53 -24.13
C ARG A 126 8.34 26.33 -23.31
N GLN A 127 7.05 26.05 -23.40
CA GLN A 127 6.42 24.86 -22.88
C GLN A 127 5.87 24.06 -24.05
N LEU A 128 6.48 22.92 -24.35
CA LEU A 128 6.08 22.02 -25.43
C LEU A 128 5.21 20.92 -24.84
N THR A 129 4.03 20.70 -25.43
CA THR A 129 3.06 19.71 -24.95
C THR A 129 2.63 18.71 -26.02
N LYS A 130 2.98 18.97 -27.29
CA LYS A 130 2.74 18.06 -28.41
C LYS A 130 3.95 17.16 -28.62
N SER A 131 3.72 15.86 -28.85
CA SER A 131 4.78 14.87 -29.04
C SER A 131 5.77 15.27 -30.14
N ASP A 132 5.28 15.72 -31.29
CA ASP A 132 6.14 16.09 -32.43
C ASP A 132 7.00 17.32 -32.13
N ASP A 133 6.46 18.32 -31.43
CA ASP A 133 7.22 19.51 -31.03
C ASP A 133 8.34 19.13 -30.06
N ILE A 134 8.05 18.21 -29.12
CA ILE A 134 9.04 17.67 -28.17
C ILE A 134 10.14 16.92 -28.94
N ARG A 135 9.78 15.95 -29.81
CA ARG A 135 10.75 15.18 -30.62
C ARG A 135 11.64 16.09 -31.47
N ASN A 136 11.03 17.06 -32.15
CA ASN A 136 11.76 18.03 -32.96
C ASN A 136 12.73 18.85 -32.11
N TYR A 137 12.30 19.31 -30.93
CA TYR A 137 13.19 20.02 -30.01
C TYR A 137 14.39 19.16 -29.60
N VAL A 138 14.17 17.91 -29.17
CA VAL A 138 15.26 16.99 -28.78
C VAL A 138 16.21 16.70 -29.95
N ALA A 139 15.69 16.56 -31.17
CA ALA A 139 16.52 16.35 -32.36
C ALA A 139 17.40 17.56 -32.73
N THR A 140 16.98 18.77 -32.34
CA THR A 140 17.67 20.03 -32.64
C THR A 140 18.59 20.53 -31.53
N GLU A 141 18.81 19.75 -30.46
CA GLU A 141 19.73 20.12 -29.37
C GLU A 141 21.13 20.47 -29.94
N GLU A 142 21.62 21.67 -29.63
CA GLU A 142 22.72 22.32 -30.35
C GLU A 142 24.10 21.76 -29.96
N THR A 143 24.24 21.26 -28.72
CA THR A 143 25.52 20.79 -28.18
C THR A 143 25.45 19.34 -27.72
N GLU A 144 26.55 18.59 -27.90
CA GLU A 144 26.66 17.21 -27.37
C GLU A 144 26.64 17.18 -25.84
N GLU A 145 27.12 18.25 -25.19
CA GLU A 145 27.06 18.40 -23.73
C GLU A 145 25.62 18.51 -23.22
N GLU A 146 24.77 19.31 -23.86
CA GLU A 146 23.34 19.40 -23.53
C GLU A 146 22.63 18.07 -23.79
N LYS A 147 22.90 17.42 -24.92
CA LYS A 147 22.30 16.12 -25.25
C LYS A 147 22.58 15.07 -24.18
N GLU A 148 23.81 15.01 -23.69
CA GLU A 148 24.20 14.06 -22.66
C GLU A 148 23.59 14.45 -21.30
N SER A 149 23.66 15.73 -20.93
CA SER A 149 23.09 16.25 -19.69
C SER A 149 21.57 16.01 -19.58
N HIS A 150 20.82 16.24 -20.66
CA HIS A 150 19.37 16.00 -20.69
C HIS A 150 19.01 14.53 -20.91
N SER A 151 19.93 13.72 -21.43
CA SER A 151 19.72 12.30 -21.74
C SER A 151 19.09 11.56 -20.56
N ILE A 152 19.61 11.78 -19.36
CA ILE A 152 19.13 11.12 -18.15
C ILE A 152 17.70 11.53 -17.77
N LEU A 153 17.29 12.76 -18.07
CA LEU A 153 15.93 13.24 -17.81
C LEU A 153 14.92 12.59 -18.76
N TYR A 154 15.27 12.46 -20.05
CA TYR A 154 14.42 11.74 -20.99
C TYR A 154 14.28 10.25 -20.62
N ARG A 155 15.37 9.63 -20.15
CA ARG A 155 15.35 8.25 -19.64
C ARG A 155 14.50 8.12 -18.37
N ALA A 156 14.57 9.09 -17.47
CA ALA A 156 13.79 9.09 -16.23
C ALA A 156 12.30 9.41 -16.45
N ALA A 157 11.98 10.16 -17.50
CA ALA A 157 10.62 10.58 -17.79
C ALA A 157 9.81 9.49 -18.52
N ASN A 158 9.66 8.32 -17.90
CA ASN A 158 8.74 7.27 -18.34
C ASN A 158 8.04 6.60 -17.14
N GLN A 159 7.14 5.66 -17.38
CA GLN A 159 6.39 4.96 -16.33
C GLN A 159 7.23 4.31 -15.21
N SER A 160 8.50 3.95 -15.45
CA SER A 160 9.38 3.35 -14.44
C SER A 160 9.64 4.26 -13.26
N ILE A 161 9.49 5.59 -13.42
CA ILE A 161 9.69 6.55 -12.32
C ILE A 161 8.73 6.29 -11.15
N PHE A 162 7.60 5.62 -11.39
CA PHE A 162 6.62 5.26 -10.38
C PHE A 162 6.87 3.92 -9.70
N ALA A 163 7.88 3.14 -10.12
CA ALA A 163 8.05 1.74 -9.70
C ALA A 163 8.11 1.58 -8.17
N ASP A 164 8.99 2.32 -7.51
CA ASP A 164 9.15 2.24 -6.05
C ASP A 164 7.90 2.67 -5.29
N VAL A 165 7.22 3.71 -5.79
CA VAL A 165 5.95 4.15 -5.19
C VAL A 165 4.88 3.08 -5.35
N ILE A 166 4.78 2.43 -6.51
CA ILE A 166 3.84 1.32 -6.70
C ILE A 166 4.14 0.20 -5.71
N VAL A 167 5.41 -0.21 -5.58
CA VAL A 167 5.84 -1.24 -4.62
C VAL A 167 5.46 -0.85 -3.18
N ALA A 168 5.66 0.42 -2.81
CA ALA A 168 5.28 0.93 -1.48
C ALA A 168 3.75 0.93 -1.27
N LEU A 169 2.97 1.30 -2.29
CA LEU A 169 1.52 1.32 -2.20
C LEU A 169 0.90 -0.08 -2.19
N THR A 170 1.56 -1.09 -2.77
CA THR A 170 1.07 -2.48 -2.83
C THR A 170 1.60 -3.39 -1.71
N CYS A 171 2.27 -2.86 -0.70
CA CYS A 171 2.69 -3.67 0.45
C CYS A 171 1.51 -4.02 1.38
N SER A 172 1.72 -4.93 2.33
CA SER A 172 0.69 -5.40 3.29
C SER A 172 -0.06 -4.28 4.01
N ASP A 173 0.68 -3.23 4.39
CA ASP A 173 0.19 -2.07 5.12
C ASP A 173 -0.01 -0.84 4.23
N GLY A 174 0.11 -1.03 2.91
CA GLY A 174 -0.01 0.02 1.91
C GLY A 174 -1.45 0.39 1.62
N LEU A 175 -1.61 1.21 0.59
CA LEU A 175 -2.91 1.66 0.11
C LEU A 175 -3.68 0.52 -0.58
N VAL A 176 -2.98 -0.33 -1.33
CA VAL A 176 -3.55 -1.45 -2.07
C VAL A 176 -3.41 -2.71 -1.24
N ARG A 177 -4.44 -3.01 -0.45
CA ARG A 177 -4.50 -4.14 0.49
C ARG A 177 -4.78 -5.46 -0.23
N PRO A 178 -3.79 -6.36 -0.43
CA PRO A 178 -4.00 -7.60 -1.15
C PRO A 178 -5.03 -8.50 -0.46
N GLN A 179 -5.12 -8.46 0.87
CA GLN A 179 -6.10 -9.20 1.68
C GLN A 179 -7.56 -8.83 1.37
N LEU A 180 -7.82 -7.63 0.85
CA LEU A 180 -9.16 -7.20 0.42
C LEU A 180 -9.36 -7.31 -1.10
N HIS A 181 -8.43 -7.97 -1.80
CA HIS A 181 -8.32 -7.95 -3.26
C HIS A 181 -8.41 -6.51 -3.81
N ALA A 182 -7.90 -5.54 -3.06
CA ALA A 182 -7.96 -4.14 -3.44
C ALA A 182 -7.16 -3.97 -4.73
N GLY A 183 -7.76 -3.29 -5.70
CA GLY A 183 -7.17 -2.96 -6.98
C GLY A 183 -6.98 -1.46 -7.12
N THR A 184 -6.08 -1.07 -8.01
CA THR A 184 -5.94 0.31 -8.44
C THR A 184 -6.00 0.44 -9.94
N PHE A 185 -6.45 1.60 -10.39
CA PHE A 185 -6.33 2.02 -11.78
C PHE A 185 -5.92 3.49 -11.86
N VAL A 186 -5.15 3.82 -12.88
CA VAL A 186 -4.71 5.19 -13.16
C VAL A 186 -5.80 5.90 -13.94
N ASP A 187 -6.32 7.00 -13.40
CA ASP A 187 -7.25 7.89 -14.11
C ASP A 187 -6.50 8.89 -14.97
N LYS A 188 -5.45 9.49 -14.39
CA LYS A 188 -4.62 10.50 -15.05
C LYS A 188 -3.17 10.32 -14.65
N CYS A 189 -2.28 10.47 -15.62
CA CYS A 189 -0.85 10.54 -15.39
C CYS A 189 -0.32 11.73 -16.20
N SER A 190 0.68 12.44 -15.69
CA SER A 190 1.39 13.45 -16.47
C SER A 190 2.84 13.52 -16.06
N LEU A 191 3.71 13.78 -17.03
CA LEU A 191 5.14 13.97 -16.82
C LEU A 191 5.56 15.35 -17.31
N THR A 192 6.38 16.03 -16.50
CA THR A 192 7.00 17.30 -16.83
C THR A 192 8.51 17.11 -16.83
N ILE A 193 9.15 17.43 -17.95
CA ILE A 193 10.60 17.47 -18.11
C ILE A 193 10.99 18.94 -18.11
N ASP A 194 11.70 19.40 -17.09
CA ASP A 194 12.22 20.75 -17.02
C ASP A 194 13.71 20.74 -17.32
N LEU A 195 14.10 21.33 -18.45
CA LEU A 195 15.49 21.44 -18.89
C LEU A 195 16.12 22.78 -18.51
N SER A 196 15.45 23.60 -17.70
CA SER A 196 15.97 24.91 -17.32
C SER A 196 17.34 24.79 -16.67
N LYS A 197 18.27 25.67 -17.09
CA LYS A 197 19.71 25.58 -16.74
C LYS A 197 20.01 25.53 -15.25
N LYS A 198 19.12 26.03 -14.40
CA LYS A 198 19.36 26.10 -12.96
C LYS A 198 19.24 24.72 -12.32
N ASP A 199 18.10 24.07 -12.54
CA ASP A 199 17.68 22.88 -11.79
C ASP A 199 16.93 21.90 -12.73
N PRO A 200 17.61 21.30 -13.71
CA PRO A 200 16.95 20.41 -14.66
C PRO A 200 16.42 19.16 -13.93
N HIS A 201 15.14 18.83 -14.14
CA HIS A 201 14.43 17.82 -13.36
C HIS A 201 13.27 17.17 -14.11
N VAL A 202 12.80 16.03 -13.59
CA VAL A 202 11.54 15.40 -13.98
C VAL A 202 10.56 15.49 -12.82
N ARG A 203 9.32 15.88 -13.12
CA ARG A 203 8.19 15.76 -12.21
C ARG A 203 7.15 14.85 -12.82
N ALA A 204 6.70 13.86 -12.06
CA ALA A 204 5.63 12.97 -12.48
C ALA A 204 4.48 13.06 -11.49
N THR A 205 3.25 13.13 -11.99
CA THR A 205 2.04 13.11 -11.15
C THR A 205 1.09 12.04 -11.66
N CYS A 206 0.47 11.32 -10.75
CA CYS A 206 -0.45 10.24 -11.07
C CYS A 206 -1.66 10.27 -10.14
N PHE A 207 -2.85 10.29 -10.72
CA PHE A 207 -4.12 10.18 -10.03
C PHE A 207 -4.61 8.73 -10.12
N VAL A 208 -4.67 8.07 -8.97
CA VAL A 208 -4.96 6.64 -8.84
C VAL A 208 -6.27 6.48 -8.07
N ASN A 209 -7.14 5.60 -8.55
CA ASN A 209 -8.34 5.20 -7.81
C ASN A 209 -8.13 3.83 -7.18
N VAL A 210 -8.55 3.69 -5.92
CA VAL A 210 -8.48 2.45 -5.14
C VAL A 210 -9.88 1.89 -5.03
N SER A 211 -10.02 0.58 -5.25
CA SER A 211 -11.33 -0.10 -5.19
C SER A 211 -11.22 -1.53 -4.68
N ILE A 212 -12.31 -2.08 -4.17
CA ILE A 212 -12.46 -3.49 -3.76
C ILE A 212 -13.53 -4.16 -4.63
N PRO A 213 -13.58 -5.50 -4.74
CA PRO A 213 -14.60 -6.16 -5.57
C PRO A 213 -15.93 -6.23 -4.81
N ASP A 214 -17.05 -6.18 -5.51
CA ASP A 214 -18.36 -6.52 -4.96
C ASP A 214 -18.76 -7.97 -5.27
N ALA A 215 -19.96 -8.38 -4.86
CA ALA A 215 -20.50 -9.71 -5.11
C ALA A 215 -20.82 -10.01 -6.58
N GLU A 216 -20.94 -8.98 -7.42
CA GLU A 216 -21.32 -9.09 -8.84
C GLU A 216 -20.10 -9.01 -9.76
N GLY A 217 -18.90 -8.83 -9.21
CA GLY A 217 -17.65 -8.64 -9.95
C GLY A 217 -17.40 -7.20 -10.39
N HIS A 218 -18.23 -6.25 -9.98
CA HIS A 218 -17.93 -4.83 -10.12
C HIS A 218 -16.91 -4.38 -9.06
N ARG A 219 -16.50 -3.11 -9.14
CA ARG A 219 -15.51 -2.51 -8.25
C ARG A 219 -16.13 -1.35 -7.48
N LEU A 220 -16.05 -1.42 -6.16
CA LEU A 220 -16.49 -0.37 -5.24
C LEU A 220 -15.32 0.58 -4.99
N SER A 221 -15.48 1.84 -5.41
CA SER A 221 -14.47 2.89 -5.20
C SER A 221 -14.33 3.25 -3.72
N MET A 222 -13.10 3.22 -3.21
CA MET A 222 -12.78 3.46 -1.80
C MET A 222 -12.13 4.83 -1.60
N ALA A 223 -11.14 5.17 -2.43
CA ALA A 223 -10.43 6.44 -2.37
C ALA A 223 -9.82 6.81 -3.72
N SER A 224 -9.56 8.10 -3.91
CA SER A 224 -8.72 8.61 -4.99
C SER A 224 -7.46 9.24 -4.40
N VAL A 225 -6.32 9.04 -5.04
CA VAL A 225 -5.00 9.42 -4.51
C VAL A 225 -4.20 10.14 -5.59
N LEU A 226 -3.67 11.32 -5.26
CA LEU A 226 -2.70 12.03 -6.09
C LEU A 226 -1.30 11.77 -5.58
N VAL A 227 -0.51 11.05 -6.39
CA VAL A 227 0.91 10.79 -6.18
C VAL A 227 1.73 11.80 -6.96
N SER A 228 2.82 12.29 -6.35
CA SER A 228 3.82 13.14 -7.02
C SER A 228 5.21 12.56 -6.81
N ILE A 229 6.03 12.63 -7.85
CA ILE A 229 7.46 12.28 -7.84
C ILE A 229 8.26 13.43 -8.43
N PHE A 230 9.40 13.73 -7.83
CA PHE A 230 10.35 14.74 -8.24
C PHE A 230 11.75 14.12 -8.27
N TYR A 231 12.40 14.17 -9.44
CA TYR A 231 13.73 13.65 -9.66
C TYR A 231 14.62 14.74 -10.26
N CYS A 232 15.68 15.12 -9.54
CA CYS A 232 16.64 16.14 -9.93
C CYS A 232 18.07 15.62 -9.67
N PRO A 233 18.72 15.03 -10.70
CA PRO A 233 20.03 14.38 -10.53
C PRO A 233 21.13 15.39 -10.15
N SER A 234 21.08 16.62 -10.68
CA SER A 234 22.08 17.66 -10.37
C SER A 234 22.10 18.10 -8.91
N LYS A 235 21.01 17.83 -8.16
CA LYS A 235 20.90 18.11 -6.73
C LYS A 235 20.92 16.84 -5.87
N GLU A 236 21.07 15.67 -6.47
CA GLU A 236 20.93 14.37 -5.80
C GLU A 236 19.58 14.24 -5.07
N GLN A 237 18.51 14.77 -5.67
CA GLN A 237 17.18 14.79 -5.06
C GLN A 237 16.22 13.84 -5.78
N LEU A 238 15.72 12.87 -5.04
CA LEU A 238 14.55 12.08 -5.39
C LEU A 238 13.55 12.20 -4.25
N ARG A 239 12.34 12.65 -4.55
CA ARG A 239 11.24 12.78 -3.60
C ARG A 239 9.99 12.21 -4.20
N SER A 240 9.22 11.51 -3.40
CA SER A 240 7.92 11.01 -3.80
C SER A 240 6.96 11.06 -2.61
N GLY A 241 5.67 11.09 -2.92
CA GLY A 241 4.66 11.05 -1.88
C GLY A 241 3.25 11.20 -2.42
N ILE A 242 2.31 10.90 -1.55
CA ILE A 242 0.90 11.21 -1.68
C ILE A 242 0.70 12.66 -1.30
N MET A 243 0.26 13.45 -2.28
CA MET A 243 -0.11 14.86 -2.12
C MET A 243 -1.52 14.98 -1.57
N HIS A 244 -2.43 14.15 -2.05
CA HIS A 244 -3.84 14.14 -1.64
C HIS A 244 -4.36 12.70 -1.58
N LEU A 245 -5.15 12.42 -0.55
CA LEU A 245 -5.98 11.22 -0.43
C LEU A 245 -7.41 11.69 -0.20
N LEU A 246 -8.30 11.30 -1.10
CA LEU A 246 -9.70 11.71 -1.15
C LEU A 246 -10.56 10.46 -0.95
N PRO A 247 -11.03 10.18 0.28
CA PRO A 247 -11.94 9.07 0.52
C PRO A 247 -13.23 9.28 -0.25
N HIS A 248 -13.76 8.20 -0.85
CA HIS A 248 -15.10 8.22 -1.43
C HIS A 248 -16.16 8.15 -0.34
N LYS A 249 -17.42 8.29 -0.76
CA LYS A 249 -18.56 8.07 0.15
C LYS A 249 -18.43 6.68 0.77
N ARG A 250 -18.61 6.62 2.09
CA ARG A 250 -18.64 5.37 2.85
C ARG A 250 -19.63 4.38 2.21
N LEU A 251 -19.21 3.14 2.05
CA LEU A 251 -20.01 2.04 1.53
C LEU A 251 -21.19 1.76 2.46
N THR A 252 -22.33 1.44 1.86
CA THR A 252 -23.52 0.95 2.57
C THR A 252 -23.25 -0.42 3.21
N ASP A 253 -24.05 -0.79 4.21
CA ASP A 253 -23.93 -2.12 4.83
C ASP A 253 -24.17 -3.27 3.83
N GLU A 254 -25.03 -3.03 2.83
CA GLU A 254 -25.29 -3.99 1.75
C GLU A 254 -24.07 -4.18 0.85
N GLU A 255 -23.40 -3.09 0.44
CA GLU A 255 -22.16 -3.12 -0.35
C GLU A 255 -21.04 -3.84 0.42
N VAL A 256 -20.86 -3.52 1.70
CA VAL A 256 -19.84 -4.17 2.54
C VAL A 256 -20.15 -5.65 2.74
N ALA A 257 -21.41 -6.02 2.98
CA ALA A 257 -21.82 -7.41 3.08
C ALA A 257 -21.62 -8.17 1.76
N GLY A 258 -21.90 -7.53 0.61
CA GLY A 258 -21.66 -8.07 -0.72
C GLY A 258 -20.18 -8.32 -0.99
N ALA A 259 -19.34 -7.31 -0.78
CA ALA A 259 -17.89 -7.41 -0.94
C ALA A 259 -17.28 -8.49 -0.02
N ALA A 260 -17.67 -8.51 1.26
CA ALA A 260 -17.18 -9.50 2.20
C ALA A 260 -17.56 -10.94 1.81
N ARG A 261 -18.77 -11.15 1.27
CA ARG A 261 -19.16 -12.45 0.68
C ARG A 261 -18.24 -12.80 -0.49
N SER A 262 -18.00 -11.87 -1.43
CA SER A 262 -17.12 -12.14 -2.57
C SER A 262 -15.69 -12.48 -2.19
N LEU A 263 -15.20 -11.98 -1.05
CA LEU A 263 -13.83 -12.24 -0.58
C LEU A 263 -13.71 -13.55 0.20
N ALA A 264 -14.82 -14.05 0.76
CA ALA A 264 -14.84 -15.26 1.57
C ALA A 264 -14.82 -16.57 0.76
N TYR A 265 -15.17 -16.51 -0.53
CA TYR A 265 -15.30 -17.63 -1.45
C TYR A 265 -14.28 -17.57 -2.58
#